data_AF-A0A125QCR9-F1
#
_entry.id   AF-A0A125QCR9-F1
#
_cell.length_a   1.000
_cell.length_b   1.000
_cell.length_c   1.000
_cell.angle_alpha   90.00
_cell.angle_beta   90.00
_cell.angle_gamma   90.00
#
_symmetry.space_group_name_H-M   'P 1'
#
loop_
_entity.id
_entity.type
_entity.pdbx_description
1 polymer ?
#
loop_
_entity_poly.entity_id
_entity_poly.type
_entity_poly.pdbx_seq_one_letter_code
_entity_poly.pdbx_strand_id
1 'polypeptide(L)'
;MKVTNNSKALQGVHTTDGVVYILPGKTKEVDLTSEGHKGASRLAFLSVEGKAPAGDGDERTELFAKLKALGIDAAGNSKTETLQKKLDEALAAAEKQKVMDELTTLNVEFDKEASLEDLQAALAAAKA
;
A
#
# COMPACT_ATOMS: atom_id res chain seq x y z
N MET A 1 -4.27 15.17 -12.47
CA MET A 1 -3.00 15.27 -13.27
C MET A 1 -3.26 16.05 -14.54
N LYS A 2 -2.27 16.74 -15.13
CA LYS A 2 -2.44 17.44 -16.42
C LYS A 2 -1.89 16.60 -17.55
N VAL A 3 -2.68 16.39 -18.59
CA VAL A 3 -2.29 15.62 -19.76
C VAL A 3 -2.44 16.47 -21.01
N THR A 4 -1.37 16.60 -21.79
CA THR A 4 -1.32 17.37 -23.04
C THR A 4 -1.16 16.44 -24.22
N ASN A 5 -2.02 16.60 -25.23
CA ASN A 5 -1.92 15.87 -26.50
C ASN A 5 -1.12 16.68 -27.52
N ASN A 6 0.13 16.28 -27.77
CA ASN A 6 1.00 16.89 -28.78
C ASN A 6 0.91 16.22 -30.16
N SER A 7 0.07 15.19 -30.31
CA SER A 7 -0.15 14.53 -31.60
C SER A 7 -1.07 15.34 -32.51
N LYS A 8 -1.14 14.93 -33.79
CA LYS A 8 -2.07 15.52 -34.78
C LYS A 8 -3.47 14.88 -34.74
N ALA A 9 -3.69 13.88 -33.89
CA ALA A 9 -4.92 13.10 -33.81
C ALA A 9 -5.59 13.21 -32.44
N LEU A 10 -6.87 12.87 -32.35
CA LEU A 10 -7.56 12.73 -31.08
C LEU A 10 -6.92 11.59 -30.27
N GLN A 11 -6.56 11.84 -29.02
CA GLN A 11 -6.00 10.81 -28.13
C GLN A 11 -6.93 10.54 -26.97
N GLY A 12 -7.15 9.27 -26.67
CA GLY A 12 -7.87 8.83 -25.47
C GLY A 12 -6.89 8.48 -24.36
N VAL A 13 -7.19 8.89 -23.13
CA VAL A 13 -6.45 8.49 -21.93
C VAL A 13 -7.37 7.83 -20.93
N HIS A 14 -6.89 6.79 -20.27
CA HIS A 14 -7.64 6.06 -19.25
C HIS A 14 -7.59 6.82 -17.92
N THR A 15 -8.76 7.23 -17.46
CA THR A 15 -9.00 7.93 -16.20
C THR A 15 -9.84 7.06 -15.26
N THR A 16 -9.99 7.49 -14.02
CA THR A 16 -10.88 6.87 -13.02
C THR A 16 -12.32 6.79 -13.50
N ASP A 17 -12.79 7.80 -14.22
CA ASP A 17 -14.17 7.90 -14.72
C ASP A 17 -14.37 7.27 -16.12
N GLY A 18 -13.33 6.67 -16.71
CA GLY A 18 -13.39 6.05 -18.03
C GLY A 18 -12.35 6.60 -19.01
N VAL A 19 -12.67 6.62 -20.31
CA VAL A 19 -11.73 7.14 -21.33
C VAL A 19 -12.05 8.61 -21.61
N VAL A 20 -11.09 9.49 -21.31
CA VAL A 20 -11.19 10.92 -21.64
C VAL A 20 -10.42 11.22 -22.91
N TYR A 21 -11.10 11.84 -23.87
CA TYR A 21 -10.49 12.27 -25.12
C TYR A 21 -9.94 13.70 -25.04
N ILE A 22 -8.73 13.88 -25.55
CA ILE A 22 -7.98 15.13 -25.60
C ILE A 22 -7.70 15.47 -27.06
N LEU A 23 -8.15 16.65 -27.50
CA LEU A 23 -7.93 17.15 -28.86
C LEU A 23 -6.45 17.49 -29.12
N PRO A 24 -6.00 17.47 -30.39
CA PRO A 24 -4.66 17.92 -30.77
C PRO A 24 -4.31 19.30 -30.19
N GLY A 25 -3.13 19.42 -29.59
CA GLY A 25 -2.62 20.65 -28.98
C GLY A 25 -3.35 21.12 -27.73
N LYS A 26 -4.24 20.31 -27.15
CA LYS A 26 -4.98 20.66 -25.93
C LYS A 26 -4.43 19.92 -24.72
N THR A 27 -4.56 20.60 -23.57
CA THR A 27 -4.28 20.06 -22.25
C THR A 27 -5.61 19.88 -21.51
N LYS A 28 -5.77 18.76 -20.82
CA LYS A 28 -6.87 18.53 -19.87
C LYS A 28 -6.33 18.09 -18.53
N GLU A 29 -7.01 18.54 -17.48
CA GLU A 29 -6.80 18.01 -16.14
C GLU A 29 -7.70 16.78 -15.97
N VAL A 30 -7.09 15.65 -15.64
CA VAL A 30 -7.72 14.33 -15.55
C VAL A 30 -7.10 13.52 -14.42
N ASP A 31 -7.89 12.64 -13.82
CA ASP A 31 -7.43 11.70 -12.82
C ASP A 31 -7.15 10.35 -13.48
N LEU A 32 -5.88 10.13 -13.85
CA LEU A 32 -5.44 8.89 -14.49
C LEU A 32 -5.44 7.73 -13.48
N THR A 33 -5.76 6.53 -13.96
CA THR A 33 -5.43 5.29 -13.24
C THR A 33 -3.92 5.04 -13.30
N SER A 34 -3.38 4.11 -12.49
CA SER A 34 -1.97 3.73 -12.57
C SER A 34 -1.57 3.20 -13.95
N GLU A 35 -2.41 2.36 -14.55
CA GLU A 35 -2.20 1.87 -15.92
C GLU A 35 -2.34 3.00 -16.95
N GLY A 36 -3.32 3.89 -16.78
CA GLY A 36 -3.52 5.06 -17.64
C GLY A 36 -2.33 6.01 -17.62
N HIS A 37 -1.80 6.31 -16.44
CA HIS A 37 -0.59 7.12 -16.27
C HIS A 37 0.63 6.46 -16.90
N LYS A 38 0.83 5.16 -16.67
CA LYS A 38 1.94 4.39 -17.26
C LYS A 38 1.86 4.33 -18.78
N GLY A 39 0.66 4.13 -19.33
CA GLY A 39 0.39 4.13 -20.76
C GLY A 39 0.67 5.50 -21.38
N ALA A 40 0.07 6.56 -20.82
CA ALA A 40 0.22 7.92 -21.32
C ALA A 40 1.67 8.41 -21.25
N SER A 41 2.38 8.15 -20.15
CA SER A 41 3.77 8.60 -19.95
C SER A 41 4.78 7.92 -20.88
N ARG A 42 4.45 6.76 -21.46
CA ARG A 42 5.31 6.06 -22.42
C ARG A 42 5.18 6.59 -23.84
N LEU A 43 4.13 7.34 -24.14
CA LEU A 43 3.84 7.83 -25.47
C LEU A 43 4.47 9.21 -25.64
N ALA A 44 5.46 9.32 -26.54
CA ALA A 44 6.21 10.56 -26.76
C ALA A 44 5.34 11.75 -27.23
N PHE A 45 4.14 11.49 -27.72
CA PHE A 45 3.18 12.52 -28.15
C PHE A 45 2.18 12.92 -27.06
N LEU A 46 2.27 12.35 -25.85
CA LEU A 46 1.53 12.77 -24.67
C LEU A 46 2.50 13.31 -23.62
N SER A 47 2.20 14.48 -23.07
CA SER A 47 2.92 15.00 -21.90
C SER A 47 2.03 14.85 -20.69
N VAL A 48 2.52 14.18 -19.64
CA VAL A 48 1.81 14.00 -18.38
C VAL A 48 2.56 14.76 -17.29
N GLU A 49 1.89 15.70 -16.66
CA GLU A 49 2.41 16.48 -15.54
C GLU A 49 1.62 16.15 -14.27
N GLY A 50 2.33 15.76 -13.22
CA GLY A 50 1.76 15.42 -11.93
C GLY A 50 2.42 14.20 -11.29
N LYS A 51 2.02 13.90 -10.05
CA LYS A 51 2.48 12.71 -9.34
C LYS A 51 1.80 11.47 -9.92
N ALA A 52 2.58 10.42 -10.17
CA ALA A 52 2.05 9.13 -10.57
C ALA A 52 1.06 8.61 -9.50
N PRO A 53 -0.13 8.14 -9.89
CA PRO A 53 -1.04 7.47 -8.98
C PRO A 53 -0.44 6.13 -8.55
N ALA A 54 -0.58 5.76 -7.27
CA ALA A 54 -0.15 4.47 -6.78
C ALA A 54 -0.88 3.37 -7.56
N GLY A 55 -0.15 2.39 -8.10
CA GLY A 55 -0.76 1.21 -8.70
C GLY A 55 -0.78 0.03 -7.75
N ASP A 56 -1.58 -0.98 -8.07
CA ASP A 56 -1.58 -2.28 -7.38
C ASP A 56 -0.17 -2.90 -7.31
N GLY A 57 0.69 -2.62 -8.29
CA GLY A 57 2.09 -3.04 -8.29
C GLY A 57 2.92 -2.36 -7.20
N ASP A 58 2.64 -1.09 -6.90
CA ASP A 58 3.27 -0.35 -5.82
C ASP A 58 2.79 -0.89 -4.47
N GLU A 59 1.48 -1.06 -4.27
CA GLU A 59 0.91 -1.58 -3.02
C GLU A 59 1.47 -2.97 -2.69
N ARG A 60 1.53 -3.86 -3.68
CA ARG A 60 2.11 -5.19 -3.50
C ARG A 60 3.58 -5.12 -3.13
N THR A 61 4.33 -4.23 -3.77
CA THR A 61 5.76 -4.01 -3.50
C THR A 61 5.98 -3.46 -2.09
N GLU A 62 5.14 -2.54 -1.65
CA GLU A 62 5.14 -2.02 -0.27
C GLU A 62 4.83 -3.12 0.75
N LEU A 63 3.87 -4.00 0.48
CA LEU A 63 3.58 -5.15 1.35
C LEU A 63 4.77 -6.10 1.46
N PHE A 64 5.44 -6.41 0.33
CA PHE A 64 6.66 -7.20 0.35
C PHE A 64 7.78 -6.51 1.15
N ALA A 65 7.95 -5.20 1.00
CA ALA A 65 8.95 -4.45 1.74
C ALA A 65 8.68 -4.49 3.26
N LYS A 66 7.42 -4.32 3.68
CA LYS A 66 7.00 -4.43 5.09
C LYS A 66 7.21 -5.83 5.65
N LEU A 67 6.79 -6.86 4.92
CA LEU A 67 7.00 -8.27 5.32
C LEU A 67 8.50 -8.57 5.46
N LYS A 68 9.32 -8.13 4.51
CA LYS A 68 10.77 -8.32 4.55
C LYS A 68 11.42 -7.57 5.71
N ALA A 69 10.93 -6.38 6.05
CA ALA A 69 11.39 -5.64 7.23
C ALA A 69 11.07 -6.37 8.55
N LEU A 70 10.00 -7.16 8.58
CA LEU A 70 9.65 -8.07 9.67
C LEU A 70 10.38 -9.43 9.58
N GLY A 71 11.26 -9.62 8.60
CA GLY A 71 12.00 -10.87 8.38
C GLY A 71 11.19 -11.97 7.69
N ILE A 72 10.01 -11.66 7.14
CA ILE A 72 9.14 -12.62 6.47
C ILE A 72 9.38 -12.56 4.97
N ASP A 73 9.92 -13.64 4.41
CA ASP A 73 10.06 -13.81 2.98
C ASP A 73 8.75 -14.36 2.39
N ALA A 74 8.05 -13.52 1.64
CA ALA A 74 6.83 -13.92 0.94
C ALA A 74 7.13 -14.22 -0.53
N ALA A 75 6.43 -15.22 -1.08
CA ALA A 75 6.62 -15.62 -2.47
C ALA A 75 6.21 -14.50 -3.43
N GLY A 76 7.06 -14.20 -4.41
CA GLY A 76 6.88 -13.08 -5.36
C GLY A 76 5.67 -13.18 -6.29
N ASN A 77 4.91 -14.28 -6.25
CA ASN A 77 3.63 -14.48 -6.95
C ASN A 77 2.41 -14.43 -6.01
N SER A 78 2.60 -14.11 -4.73
CA SER A 78 1.50 -13.99 -3.77
C SER A 78 0.56 -12.86 -4.17
N LYS A 79 -0.75 -13.08 -3.95
CA LYS A 79 -1.78 -12.07 -4.09
C LYS A 79 -1.64 -11.02 -2.99
N THR A 80 -2.07 -9.79 -3.26
CA THR A 80 -2.10 -8.68 -2.29
C THR A 80 -2.83 -9.04 -1.00
N GLU A 81 -4.01 -9.66 -1.08
CA GLU A 81 -4.75 -10.16 0.10
C GLU A 81 -3.93 -11.12 0.97
N THR A 82 -3.18 -12.05 0.35
CA THR A 82 -2.36 -13.01 1.09
C THR A 82 -1.17 -12.32 1.76
N LEU A 83 -0.57 -11.34 1.11
CA LEU A 83 0.53 -10.55 1.67
C LEU A 83 0.05 -9.69 2.84
N GLN A 84 -1.12 -9.05 2.68
CA GLN A 84 -1.75 -8.27 3.74
C GLN A 84 -2.04 -9.15 4.95
N LYS A 85 -2.67 -10.31 4.75
CA LYS A 85 -2.96 -11.24 5.85
C LYS A 85 -1.69 -11.66 6.61
N LYS A 86 -0.62 -12.03 5.90
CA LYS A 86 0.67 -12.35 6.52
C LYS A 86 1.26 -11.18 7.30
N LEU A 87 1.08 -9.96 6.81
CA LEU A 87 1.57 -8.75 7.46
C LEU A 87 0.81 -8.49 8.76
N ASP A 88 -0.52 -8.60 8.74
CA ASP A 88 -1.36 -8.50 9.93
C ASP A 88 -1.02 -9.57 10.96
N GLU A 89 -0.86 -10.84 10.55
CA GLU A 89 -0.44 -11.93 11.44
C GLU A 89 0.93 -11.65 12.09
N ALA A 90 1.87 -11.11 11.31
CA ALA A 90 3.20 -10.76 11.80
C ALA A 90 3.19 -9.58 12.78
N LEU A 91 2.41 -8.54 12.48
CA LEU A 91 2.25 -7.38 13.35
C LEU A 91 1.56 -7.77 14.66
N ALA A 92 0.51 -8.59 14.60
CA ALA A 92 -0.16 -9.11 15.79
C ALA A 92 0.77 -9.97 16.65
N ALA A 93 1.58 -10.83 16.05
CA ALA A 93 2.57 -11.62 16.77
C ALA A 93 3.66 -10.73 17.42
N ALA A 94 4.15 -9.73 16.69
CA ALA A 94 5.13 -8.78 17.20
C ALA A 94 4.56 -7.91 18.34
N GLU A 95 3.29 -7.50 18.24
CA GLU A 95 2.61 -6.75 19.30
C GLU A 95 2.39 -7.63 20.54
N LYS A 96 1.90 -8.87 20.36
CA LYS A 96 1.75 -9.83 21.45
C LYS A 96 3.07 -10.03 22.18
N GLN A 97 4.16 -10.23 21.44
CA GLN A 97 5.49 -10.41 22.01
C GLN A 97 5.96 -9.16 22.78
N LYS A 98 5.78 -7.95 22.22
CA LYS A 98 6.12 -6.70 22.92
C LYS A 98 5.37 -6.54 24.23
N VAL A 99 4.07 -6.83 24.26
CA VAL A 99 3.25 -6.74 25.48
C VAL A 99 3.77 -7.75 26.52
N MET A 100 4.10 -8.97 26.11
CA MET A 100 4.71 -9.97 27.00
C MET A 100 6.08 -9.52 27.53
N ASP A 101 6.94 -8.94 26.69
CA ASP A 101 8.25 -8.43 27.10
C ASP A 101 8.12 -7.26 28.09
N GLU A 102 7.16 -6.35 27.89
CA GLU A 102 6.87 -5.29 28.84
C GLU A 102 6.32 -5.83 30.17
N LEU A 103 5.39 -6.79 30.14
CA LEU A 103 4.87 -7.44 31.35
C LEU A 103 5.98 -8.16 32.12
N THR A 104 6.87 -8.85 31.40
CA THR A 104 8.06 -9.51 31.99
C THR A 104 9.00 -8.48 32.61
N THR A 105 9.20 -7.34 31.94
CA THR A 105 10.02 -6.22 32.45
C THR A 105 9.42 -5.59 33.71
N LEU A 106 8.09 -5.49 33.77
CA LEU A 106 7.33 -5.05 34.95
C LEU A 106 7.21 -6.15 36.01
N ASN A 107 7.75 -7.34 35.75
CA ASN A 107 7.74 -8.50 36.64
C ASN A 107 6.30 -8.92 37.04
N VAL A 108 5.37 -8.77 36.10
CA VAL A 108 3.95 -9.15 36.23
C VAL A 108 3.78 -10.58 35.72
N GLU A 109 3.11 -11.43 36.50
CA GLU A 109 2.72 -12.77 36.02
C GLU A 109 1.62 -12.67 34.97
N PHE A 110 1.84 -13.28 33.82
CA PHE A 110 0.85 -13.39 32.75
C PHE A 110 0.89 -14.78 32.13
N ASP A 111 -0.25 -15.21 31.61
CA ASP A 111 -0.35 -16.46 30.90
C ASP A 111 0.09 -16.27 29.43
N LYS A 112 1.11 -17.02 29.00
CA LYS A 112 1.67 -16.91 27.64
C LYS A 112 0.69 -17.37 26.56
N GLU A 113 -0.30 -18.17 26.93
CA GLU A 113 -1.36 -18.66 26.05
C GLU A 113 -2.56 -17.69 26.00
N ALA A 114 -2.62 -16.69 26.88
CA ALA A 114 -3.69 -15.70 26.91
C ALA A 114 -3.81 -14.92 25.58
N SER A 115 -5.01 -14.37 25.36
CA SER A 115 -5.29 -13.55 24.19
C SER A 115 -4.50 -12.23 24.25
N LEU A 116 -4.32 -11.58 23.11
CA LEU A 116 -3.64 -10.27 23.06
C LEU A 116 -4.40 -9.23 23.89
N GLU A 117 -5.73 -9.30 23.94
CA GLU A 117 -6.58 -8.43 24.76
C GLU A 117 -6.32 -8.63 26.26
N ASP A 118 -6.24 -9.88 26.73
CA ASP A 118 -5.97 -10.19 28.14
C ASP A 118 -4.58 -9.70 28.57
N LEU A 119 -3.58 -9.90 27.71
CA LEU A 119 -2.21 -9.43 27.96
C LEU A 119 -2.13 -7.90 27.99
N GLN A 120 -2.83 -7.22 27.09
CA GLN A 120 -2.91 -5.76 27.10
C GLN A 120 -3.65 -5.23 28.34
N ALA A 121 -4.72 -5.91 28.78
CA ALA A 121 -5.43 -5.56 30.00
C ALA A 121 -4.54 -5.71 31.24
N ALA A 122 -3.76 -6.80 31.33
CA ALA A 122 -2.78 -6.99 32.40
C ALA A 122 -1.69 -5.90 32.38
N LEU A 123 -1.23 -5.51 31.19
CA LEU A 123 -0.23 -4.47 31.02
C LEU A 123 -0.77 -3.09 31.45
N ALA A 124 -2.00 -2.77 31.04
CA ALA A 124 -2.67 -1.54 31.43
C ALA A 124 -2.93 -1.48 32.94
N ALA A 125 -3.36 -2.59 33.53
CA ALA A 125 -3.56 -2.69 34.99
C ALA A 125 -2.25 -2.54 35.77
N ALA A 126 -1.12 -3.03 35.23
CA ALA A 126 0.19 -2.89 35.85
C ALA A 126 0.81 -1.49 35.70
N LYS A 127 0.39 -0.72 34.69
CA LYS A 127 0.84 0.66 34.44
C LYS A 127 -0.09 1.71 35.09
N ALA A 128 -1.25 1.31 35.58
CA ALA A 128 -2.23 2.15 36.28
C ALA A 128 -1.86 2.34 37.76
#